data_AF-A0A1G8FYU2-F1
#
_entry.id   AF-A0A1G8FYU2-F1
#
_cell.length_a   1.000
_cell.length_b   1.000
_cell.length_c   1.000
_cell.angle_alpha   90.00
_cell.angle_beta   90.00
_cell.angle_gamma   90.00
#
_symmetry.space_group_name_H-M   'P 1'
#
loop_
_entity.id
_entity.type
_entity.pdbx_description
1 polymer ?
#
loop_
_entity_poly.entity_id
_entity_poly.type
_entity_poly.pdbx_seq_one_letter_code
_entity_poly.pdbx_strand_id
1 'polypeptide(L)'
;MQSGGETHAWHWWREPSKLTQVCIVTDGSVADTFERALVARLGNSPQVALLHLSHPAAAHAEWLATRECRQTRPRQAGNALERAIDPLPRDSRLLLCSVDVAALEWLGGVIGQRVFFAHYRPGSDKATQLAAVIGTVEDALRASLTEKWGDSY
;
A
#
# COMPACT_ATOMS: atom_id res chain seq x y z
N MET A 1 13.09 13.34 -28.60
CA MET A 1 12.94 14.16 -27.37
C MET A 1 12.64 13.18 -26.24
N GLN A 2 13.65 12.86 -25.44
CA GLN A 2 13.46 11.99 -24.28
C GLN A 2 12.89 12.86 -23.16
N SER A 3 11.61 12.69 -22.86
CA SER A 3 10.98 13.28 -21.69
C SER A 3 11.76 12.79 -20.47
N GLY A 4 12.40 13.70 -19.73
CA GLY A 4 13.03 13.38 -18.46
C GLY A 4 11.98 12.76 -17.57
N GLY A 5 12.07 11.45 -17.37
CA GLY A 5 11.13 10.72 -16.54
C GLY A 5 11.28 11.22 -15.12
N GLU A 6 10.28 11.95 -14.65
CA GLU A 6 10.02 12.05 -13.22
C GLU A 6 9.75 10.61 -12.77
N THR A 7 10.79 9.90 -12.33
CA THR A 7 10.65 8.59 -11.71
C THR A 7 9.88 8.85 -10.43
N HIS A 8 8.55 8.70 -10.50
CA HIS A 8 7.71 8.85 -9.34
C HIS A 8 8.21 7.83 -8.32
N ALA A 9 8.40 8.27 -7.07
CA ALA A 9 8.84 7.39 -5.99
C ALA A 9 7.87 6.22 -5.78
N TRP A 10 6.66 6.31 -6.34
CA TRP A 10 5.57 5.35 -6.24
C TRP A 10 4.76 5.29 -7.54
N HIS A 11 4.05 4.19 -7.78
CA HIS A 11 3.04 4.09 -8.83
C HIS A 11 1.89 3.16 -8.43
N TRP A 12 0.69 3.46 -8.91
CA TRP A 12 -0.47 2.59 -8.73
C TRP A 12 -0.50 1.53 -9.83
N TRP A 13 -0.32 0.27 -9.44
CA TRP A 13 -0.70 -0.87 -10.28
C TRP A 13 -2.22 -1.00 -10.37
N ARG A 14 -2.90 -0.59 -9.30
CA ARG A 14 -4.34 -0.43 -9.25
C ARG A 14 -4.72 0.68 -8.30
N GLU A 15 -5.37 1.69 -8.83
CA GLU A 15 -5.82 2.85 -8.07
C GLU A 15 -6.88 2.48 -7.03
N PRO A 16 -6.90 3.19 -5.89
CA PRO A 16 -7.96 3.04 -4.90
C PRO A 16 -9.29 3.59 -5.40
N SER A 17 -10.37 3.05 -4.86
CA SER A 17 -11.74 3.52 -5.06
C SER A 17 -12.40 3.83 -3.72
N LYS A 18 -13.59 4.44 -3.74
CA LYS A 18 -14.39 4.63 -2.52
C LYS A 18 -14.76 3.32 -1.82
N LEU A 19 -14.71 2.18 -2.53
CA LEU A 19 -14.99 0.86 -2.00
C LEU A 19 -13.73 0.16 -1.43
N THR A 20 -12.53 0.72 -1.62
CA THR A 20 -11.29 0.10 -1.16
C THR A 20 -11.33 -0.16 0.34
N GLN A 21 -11.11 -1.43 0.71
CA GLN A 21 -11.01 -1.91 2.08
C GLN A 21 -9.57 -2.32 2.40
N VAL A 22 -8.83 -2.83 1.41
CA VAL A 22 -7.44 -3.26 1.56
C VAL A 22 -6.59 -2.63 0.46
N CYS A 23 -5.48 -2.02 0.83
CA CYS A 23 -4.45 -1.57 -0.11
C CYS A 23 -3.18 -2.38 0.11
N ILE A 24 -2.73 -3.07 -0.93
CA ILE A 24 -1.47 -3.80 -0.92
C ILE A 24 -0.38 -2.80 -1.27
N VAL A 25 0.66 -2.69 -0.43
CA VAL A 25 1.82 -1.85 -0.67
C VAL A 25 3.05 -2.72 -0.82
N THR A 26 3.69 -2.63 -1.97
CA THR A 26 4.93 -3.32 -2.33
C THR A 26 6.08 -2.33 -2.48
N ASP A 27 7.31 -2.81 -2.47
CA ASP A 27 8.50 -2.01 -2.74
C ASP A 27 9.40 -2.65 -3.81
N GLY A 28 10.53 -2.01 -4.12
CA GLY A 28 11.52 -2.49 -5.09
C GLY A 28 12.10 -3.89 -4.81
N SER A 29 11.91 -4.45 -3.62
CA SER A 29 12.28 -5.83 -3.29
C SER A 29 11.35 -6.89 -3.90
N VAL A 30 10.11 -6.51 -4.27
CA VAL A 30 9.11 -7.40 -4.86
C VAL A 30 9.27 -7.43 -6.38
N ALA A 31 9.24 -8.62 -6.97
CA ALA A 31 9.38 -8.73 -8.42
C ALA A 31 8.11 -8.24 -9.15
N ASP A 32 8.27 -7.45 -10.21
CA ASP A 32 7.17 -6.99 -11.09
C ASP A 32 6.24 -8.12 -11.52
N THR A 33 6.79 -9.28 -11.90
CA THR A 33 5.99 -10.47 -12.26
C THR A 33 5.02 -10.93 -11.17
N PHE A 34 5.38 -10.73 -9.90
CA PHE A 34 4.53 -11.07 -8.75
C PHE A 34 3.43 -10.02 -8.56
N GLU A 35 3.75 -8.73 -8.68
CA GLU A 35 2.79 -7.63 -8.61
C GLU A 35 1.75 -7.74 -9.74
N ARG A 36 2.20 -8.01 -10.96
CA ARG A 36 1.34 -8.30 -12.11
C ARG A 36 0.40 -9.48 -11.84
N ALA A 37 0.89 -10.54 -11.20
CA ALA A 37 0.07 -11.68 -10.84
C ALA A 37 -0.98 -11.33 -9.77
N LEU A 38 -0.64 -10.48 -8.79
CA LEU A 38 -1.59 -9.93 -7.82
C LEU A 38 -2.69 -9.13 -8.52
N VAL A 39 -2.31 -8.22 -9.43
CA VAL A 39 -3.28 -7.44 -10.23
C VAL A 39 -4.17 -8.36 -11.07
N ALA A 40 -3.59 -9.37 -11.72
CA ALA A 40 -4.36 -10.31 -12.53
C ALA A 40 -5.39 -11.11 -11.72
N ARG A 41 -5.04 -11.48 -10.48
CA ARG A 41 -5.95 -12.25 -9.60
C ARG A 41 -6.97 -11.39 -8.87
N LEU A 42 -6.59 -10.20 -8.45
CA LEU A 42 -7.44 -9.33 -7.62
C LEU A 42 -8.15 -8.26 -8.44
N GLY A 43 -7.80 -8.07 -9.71
CA GLY A 43 -8.20 -6.93 -10.57
C GLY A 43 -9.70 -6.70 -10.70
N ASN A 44 -10.54 -7.73 -10.51
CA ASN A 44 -12.00 -7.59 -10.53
C ASN A 44 -12.61 -7.11 -9.20
N SER A 45 -11.81 -7.00 -8.13
CA SER A 45 -12.30 -6.69 -6.78
C SER A 45 -12.11 -5.21 -6.42
N PRO A 46 -13.11 -4.31 -6.58
CA PRO A 46 -12.95 -2.85 -6.33
C PRO A 46 -12.57 -2.51 -4.89
N GLN A 47 -12.66 -3.48 -3.99
CA GLN A 47 -12.25 -3.40 -2.59
C GLN A 47 -10.73 -3.47 -2.38
N VAL A 48 -9.95 -3.76 -3.43
CA VAL A 48 -8.49 -3.91 -3.35
C VAL A 48 -7.80 -2.85 -4.21
N ALA A 49 -6.81 -2.16 -3.64
CA ALA A 49 -5.85 -1.30 -4.36
C ALA A 49 -4.44 -1.90 -4.28
N LEU A 50 -3.55 -1.53 -5.22
CA LEU A 50 -2.16 -1.98 -5.21
C LEU A 50 -1.20 -0.84 -5.58
N LEU A 51 -0.36 -0.45 -4.61
CA LEU A 51 0.65 0.60 -4.69
C LEU A 51 2.04 -0.04 -4.70
N HIS A 52 2.88 0.38 -5.63
CA HIS A 52 4.31 0.11 -5.58
C HIS A 52 5.05 1.36 -5.08
N LEU A 53 5.98 1.20 -4.16
CA LEU A 53 6.85 2.26 -3.63
C LEU A 53 8.33 1.92 -3.93
N SER A 54 8.89 2.57 -4.94
CA SER A 54 10.24 2.25 -5.44
C SER A 54 11.34 2.47 -4.40
N HIS A 55 11.22 3.53 -3.60
CA HIS A 55 12.27 3.97 -2.67
C HIS A 55 11.72 4.28 -1.28
N PRO A 56 11.40 3.26 -0.46
CA PRO A 56 10.72 3.45 0.82
C PRO A 56 11.49 4.30 1.81
N ALA A 57 12.81 4.12 1.92
CA ALA A 57 13.65 4.91 2.84
C ALA A 57 13.69 6.41 2.48
N ALA A 58 13.79 6.73 1.18
CA ALA A 58 13.78 8.12 0.71
C ALA A 58 12.41 8.77 0.94
N ALA A 59 11.32 8.05 0.66
CA ALA A 59 9.97 8.52 0.92
C ALA A 59 9.70 8.74 2.42
N HIS A 60 10.25 7.87 3.28
CA HIS A 60 10.16 8.02 4.72
C HIS A 60 10.87 9.29 5.21
N ALA A 61 12.10 9.53 4.73
CA ALA A 61 12.86 10.73 5.08
C ALA A 61 12.16 12.02 4.62
N GLU A 62 11.60 12.05 3.41
CA GLU A 62 10.80 13.18 2.92
C GLU A 62 9.56 13.42 3.79
N TRP A 63 8.91 12.35 4.24
CA TRP A 63 7.76 12.44 5.12
C TRP A 63 8.09 13.00 6.50
N LEU A 64 9.18 12.54 7.13
CA LEU A 64 9.66 13.08 8.39
C LEU A 64 9.97 14.58 8.27
N ALA A 65 10.72 14.98 7.23
CA ALA A 65 11.06 16.38 6.98
C ALA A 65 9.82 17.27 6.76
N THR A 66 8.81 16.74 6.06
CA THR A 66 7.53 17.43 5.86
C THR A 66 6.77 17.59 7.18
N ARG A 67 6.76 16.56 8.05
CA ARG A 67 6.12 16.65 9.36
C ARG A 67 6.80 17.68 10.26
N GLU A 68 8.12 17.71 10.29
CA GLU A 68 8.90 18.71 11.04
C GLU A 68 8.61 20.13 10.54
N CYS A 69 8.58 20.34 9.21
CA CYS A 69 8.23 21.64 8.64
C CYS A 69 6.80 22.07 8.97
N ARG A 70 5.81 21.15 9.00
CA ARG A 70 4.43 21.50 9.38
C ARG A 70 4.30 21.96 10.82
N GLN A 71 5.13 21.48 11.75
CA GLN A 71 5.14 21.97 13.13
C GLN A 71 5.47 23.46 13.22
N THR A 72 6.33 23.95 12.32
CA THR A 72 6.73 25.37 12.26
C THR A 72 5.89 26.18 11.26
N ARG A 73 5.29 25.54 10.25
CA ARG A 73 4.48 26.14 9.19
C ARG A 73 3.26 25.28 8.85
N PRO A 74 2.13 25.42 9.55
CA PRO A 74 0.98 24.51 9.43
C PRO A 74 0.24 24.56 8.08
N ARG A 75 0.56 25.53 7.20
CA ARG A 75 -0.04 25.68 5.85
C ARG A 75 0.75 25.00 4.73
N GLN A 76 1.82 24.26 5.03
CA GLN A 76 2.59 23.56 4.00
C GLN A 76 1.75 22.41 3.39
N ALA A 77 1.72 22.35 2.06
CA ALA A 77 1.09 21.25 1.33
C ALA A 77 1.73 19.90 1.70
N GLY A 78 0.95 18.82 1.65
CA GLY A 78 1.46 17.48 1.90
C GLY A 78 2.47 17.01 0.87
N ASN A 79 3.31 16.05 1.27
CA ASN A 79 4.33 15.50 0.38
C ASN A 79 3.70 14.64 -0.74
N ALA A 80 4.52 14.19 -1.69
CA ALA A 80 4.03 13.47 -2.85
C ALA A 80 3.32 12.15 -2.45
N LEU A 81 3.83 11.45 -1.45
CA LEU A 81 3.26 10.20 -0.96
C LEU A 81 1.93 10.41 -0.22
N GLU A 82 1.83 11.40 0.65
CA GLU A 82 0.59 11.76 1.35
C GLU A 82 -0.54 12.02 0.35
N ARG A 83 -0.25 12.73 -0.73
CA ARG A 83 -1.20 12.97 -1.82
C ARG A 83 -1.55 11.69 -2.60
N ALA A 84 -0.59 10.78 -2.75
CA ALA A 84 -0.81 9.51 -3.43
C ALA A 84 -1.82 8.63 -2.69
N ILE A 85 -1.74 8.60 -1.35
CA ILE A 85 -2.53 7.73 -0.49
C ILE A 85 -3.80 8.40 0.06
N ASP A 86 -3.93 9.73 -0.03
CA ASP A 86 -5.15 10.50 0.28
C ASP A 86 -6.46 9.91 -0.28
N PRO A 87 -6.53 9.39 -1.53
CA PRO A 87 -7.76 8.79 -2.05
C PRO A 87 -8.19 7.50 -1.33
N LEU A 88 -7.34 6.89 -0.50
CA LEU A 88 -7.72 5.71 0.28
C LEU A 88 -8.78 6.05 1.33
N PRO A 89 -9.84 5.23 1.45
CA PRO A 89 -10.79 5.38 2.55
C PRO A 89 -10.08 5.31 3.92
N ARG A 90 -10.48 6.15 4.87
CA ARG A 90 -9.88 6.21 6.22
C ARG A 90 -9.90 4.87 6.96
N ASP A 91 -10.92 4.06 6.71
CA ASP A 91 -11.09 2.75 7.34
C ASP A 91 -10.44 1.60 6.54
N SER A 92 -9.79 1.91 5.40
CA SER A 92 -9.03 0.89 4.67
C SER A 92 -7.77 0.50 5.44
N ARG A 93 -7.32 -0.73 5.20
CA ARG A 93 -6.16 -1.34 5.85
C ARG A 93 -5.03 -1.50 4.85
N LEU A 94 -3.79 -1.40 5.32
CA LEU A 94 -2.59 -1.58 4.50
C LEU A 94 -2.01 -2.99 4.69
N LEU A 95 -1.89 -3.73 3.60
CA LEU A 95 -1.09 -4.95 3.55
C LEU A 95 0.32 -4.58 3.06
N LEU A 96 1.29 -4.60 3.95
CA LEU A 96 2.70 -4.37 3.60
C LEU A 96 3.31 -5.68 3.09
N CYS A 97 3.70 -5.70 1.81
CA CYS A 97 4.27 -6.87 1.17
C CYS A 97 5.70 -6.57 0.68
N SER A 98 6.69 -7.08 1.40
CA SER A 98 8.11 -6.81 1.16
C SER A 98 8.98 -7.97 1.62
N VAL A 99 10.23 -8.00 1.17
CA VAL A 99 11.28 -8.81 1.82
C VAL A 99 11.55 -8.29 3.23
N ASP A 100 11.63 -6.96 3.41
CA ASP A 100 11.86 -6.28 4.68
C ASP A 100 10.68 -5.38 5.02
N VAL A 101 9.69 -5.93 5.73
CA VAL A 101 8.46 -5.22 6.08
C VAL A 101 8.74 -3.98 6.94
N ALA A 102 9.78 -4.01 7.77
CA ALA A 102 10.19 -2.89 8.63
C ALA A 102 10.44 -1.60 7.84
N ALA A 103 10.93 -1.71 6.60
CA ALA A 103 11.11 -0.57 5.70
C ALA A 103 9.80 0.13 5.31
N LEU A 104 8.63 -0.50 5.52
CA LEU A 104 7.31 0.01 5.15
C LEU A 104 6.40 0.31 6.36
N GLU A 105 6.72 -0.15 7.57
CA GLU A 105 5.83 -0.05 8.74
C GLU A 105 5.40 1.39 9.08
N TRP A 106 6.27 2.37 8.82
CA TRP A 106 6.01 3.79 9.02
C TRP A 106 4.80 4.31 8.21
N LEU A 107 4.40 3.62 7.12
CA LEU A 107 3.24 3.99 6.31
C LEU A 107 1.94 4.03 7.11
N GLY A 108 1.80 3.16 8.13
CA GLY A 108 0.65 3.20 9.04
C GLY A 108 0.51 4.55 9.75
N GLY A 109 1.63 5.21 10.05
CA GLY A 109 1.67 6.51 10.69
C GLY A 109 1.35 7.70 9.78
N VAL A 110 1.40 7.53 8.45
CA VAL A 110 1.23 8.63 7.49
C VAL A 110 -0.20 9.17 7.54
N ILE A 111 -1.20 8.30 7.37
CA ILE A 111 -2.63 8.62 7.39
C ILE A 111 -3.43 7.92 8.50
N GLY A 112 -2.77 7.12 9.35
CA GLY A 112 -3.39 6.46 10.52
C GLY A 112 -4.11 5.15 10.19
N GLN A 113 -3.74 4.49 9.09
CA GLN A 113 -4.34 3.21 8.70
C GLN A 113 -3.76 2.05 9.48
N ARG A 114 -4.60 1.03 9.71
CA ARG A 114 -4.18 -0.23 10.30
C ARG A 114 -3.30 -0.99 9.32
N VAL A 115 -2.13 -1.42 9.77
CA VAL A 115 -1.16 -2.20 8.97
C VAL A 115 -1.20 -3.67 9.36
N PHE A 116 -1.01 -4.53 8.36
CA PHE A 116 -0.72 -5.95 8.51
C PHE A 116 0.26 -6.35 7.41
N PHE A 117 0.84 -7.54 7.48
CA PHE A 117 2.03 -7.87 6.69
C PHE A 117 1.98 -9.23 6.02
N ALA A 118 2.63 -9.31 4.87
CA ALA A 118 2.96 -10.56 4.20
C ALA A 118 4.42 -10.50 3.73
N HIS A 119 5.21 -11.50 4.11
CA HIS A 119 6.61 -11.57 3.68
C HIS A 119 6.72 -12.09 2.26
N TYR A 120 7.34 -11.30 1.38
CA TYR A 120 7.78 -11.76 0.07
C TYR A 120 9.15 -12.44 0.20
N ARG A 121 9.25 -13.68 -0.29
CA ARG A 121 10.49 -14.47 -0.25
C ARG A 121 10.97 -14.72 -1.69
N PRO A 122 12.01 -14.02 -2.16
CA PRO A 122 12.57 -14.27 -3.49
C PRO A 122 13.07 -15.72 -3.60
N GLY A 123 12.90 -16.33 -4.78
CA GLY A 123 13.32 -17.72 -5.03
C GLY A 123 12.43 -18.81 -4.42
N SER A 124 11.45 -18.46 -3.59
CA SER A 124 10.42 -19.41 -3.12
C SER A 124 9.34 -19.64 -4.18
N ASP A 125 8.54 -20.71 -4.03
CA ASP A 125 7.45 -21.03 -4.94
C ASP A 125 6.47 -19.85 -5.09
N LYS A 126 6.45 -19.23 -6.28
CA LYS A 126 5.69 -18.00 -6.53
C LYS A 126 4.18 -18.22 -6.39
N ALA A 127 3.68 -19.38 -6.80
CA ALA A 127 2.25 -19.68 -6.78
C ALA A 127 1.72 -19.81 -5.34
N THR A 128 2.46 -20.51 -4.48
CA THR A 128 2.14 -20.66 -3.06
C THR A 128 2.19 -19.32 -2.33
N GLN A 129 3.22 -18.51 -2.59
CA GLN A 129 3.32 -17.17 -2.01
C GLN A 129 2.19 -16.25 -2.47
N LEU A 130 1.84 -16.29 -3.77
CA LEU A 130 0.73 -15.52 -4.32
C LEU A 130 -0.60 -15.92 -3.65
N ALA A 131 -0.84 -17.23 -3.50
CA ALA A 131 -2.03 -17.74 -2.84
C ALA A 131 -2.08 -17.32 -1.36
N ALA A 132 -0.95 -17.32 -0.66
CA ALA A 132 -0.87 -16.85 0.72
C ALA A 132 -1.22 -15.36 0.86
N VAL A 133 -0.62 -14.50 0.02
CA VAL A 133 -0.92 -13.06 0.01
C VAL A 133 -2.39 -12.81 -0.30
N ILE A 134 -2.96 -13.50 -1.30
CA ILE A 134 -4.39 -13.39 -1.62
C ILE A 134 -5.25 -13.83 -0.43
N GLY A 135 -4.94 -14.96 0.20
CA GLY A 135 -5.67 -15.43 1.38
C GLY A 135 -5.65 -14.40 2.54
N THR A 136 -4.52 -13.73 2.76
CA THR A 136 -4.43 -12.63 3.75
C THR A 136 -5.32 -11.44 3.36
N VAL A 137 -5.38 -11.09 2.08
CA VAL A 137 -6.28 -10.04 1.59
C VAL A 137 -7.74 -10.43 1.80
N GLU A 138 -8.12 -11.65 1.45
CA GLU A 138 -9.50 -12.14 1.61
C GLU A 138 -9.94 -12.20 3.07
N ASP A 139 -9.05 -12.61 3.98
CA ASP A 139 -9.29 -12.57 5.42
C ASP A 139 -9.50 -11.13 5.91
N ALA A 140 -8.63 -10.20 5.49
CA ALA A 140 -8.77 -8.79 5.84
C ALA A 140 -10.07 -8.18 5.29
N LEU A 141 -10.48 -8.52 4.07
CA LEU A 141 -11.76 -8.09 3.48
C LEU A 141 -12.94 -8.62 4.30
N ARG A 142 -12.91 -9.90 4.68
CA ARG A 142 -13.95 -10.52 5.53
C ARG A 142 -14.04 -9.81 6.88
N ALA A 143 -12.90 -9.55 7.52
CA ALA A 143 -12.85 -8.83 8.79
C ALA A 143 -13.43 -7.41 8.66
N SER A 144 -13.08 -6.67 7.60
CA SER A 144 -13.65 -5.33 7.33
C SER A 144 -15.16 -5.35 7.11
N LEU A 145 -15.70 -6.40 6.46
CA LEU A 145 -17.15 -6.56 6.29
C LEU A 145 -17.83 -6.87 7.62
N THR A 146 -17.25 -7.76 8.44
CA THR A 146 -17.79 -8.06 9.78
C THR A 146 -17.79 -6.83 10.68
N GLU A 147 -16.75 -5.99 10.65
CA GLU A 147 -16.73 -4.75 11.46
C GLU A 147 -17.80 -3.75 11.00
N LYS A 148 -18.09 -3.68 9.71
CA LYS A 148 -19.05 -2.71 9.16
C LYS A 148 -20.51 -3.14 9.31
N TRP A 149 -20.78 -4.44 9.33
CA TRP A 149 -22.14 -4.98 9.24
C TRP A 149 -22.46 -6.04 10.30
N GLY A 150 -21.50 -6.43 11.13
CA GLY A 150 -21.63 -7.52 12.10
C GLY A 150 -22.41 -7.20 13.38
N ASP A 151 -22.88 -5.96 13.54
CA ASP A 151 -23.77 -5.56 14.66
C ASP A 151 -25.27 -5.64 14.28
N SER A 152 -25.60 -6.24 13.13
CA SER A 152 -26.98 -6.36 12.67
C SER A 152 -27.30 -7.81 12.30
N TYR A 153 -27.42 -8.68 13.29
CA TYR A 153 -28.35 -9.83 13.25
C TYR A 153 -28.59 -10.42 14.65
#